data_AF-A0A0C9V9G8-F1
#
_entry.id   AF-A0A0C9V9G8-F1
#
_cell.length_a   1.000
_cell.length_b   1.000
_cell.length_c   1.000
_cell.angle_alpha   90.00
_cell.angle_beta   90.00
_cell.angle_gamma   90.00
#
_symmetry.space_group_name_H-M   'P 1'
#
loop_
_entity.id
_entity.type
_entity.pdbx_description
1 polymer ?
#
loop_
_entity_poly.entity_id
_entity_poly.type
_entity_poly.pdbx_seq_one_letter_code
_entity_poly.pdbx_strand_id
1 'polypeptide(L)'
;MSVIAIVQALIVMIRSSPQWKLKFQRIQEAKINIRKAEVEGQGEVWILEMPLKLILDVITRWSSTCLMLERALKLRHALDTICRSPEYKDTLGKLAISDDIWKKVELIVEILSKARTGQQLLSADCYPTLHKAIPAMEYLQGEWEKLQDTYRFGENDDVVPLIQAGFDKLSIYYLKMEDTDAYGNATVLTSYVKMCYLKKWWKNPSLSGDTPRFPPRIFPYRTTPRVKHPLEVIPHGIRPQHICRLLWPESGRFGWRQWSSGGGYMRM
;
A
#
# COMPACT_ATOMS: atom_id res chain seq x y z
N MET A 1 11.80 -21.88 7.34
CA MET A 1 11.24 -20.70 8.03
C MET A 1 10.97 -19.62 7.00
N SER A 2 9.86 -18.87 7.09
CA SER A 2 9.62 -17.76 6.17
C SER A 2 10.58 -16.59 6.45
N VAL A 3 10.82 -15.74 5.45
CA VAL A 3 11.67 -14.53 5.58
C VAL A 3 11.22 -13.66 6.76
N ILE A 4 9.91 -13.45 6.89
CA ILE A 4 9.33 -12.65 7.98
C ILE A 4 9.60 -13.30 9.34
N ALA A 5 9.48 -14.62 9.45
CA ALA A 5 9.71 -15.34 10.70
C ALA A 5 11.16 -15.23 11.20
N ILE A 6 12.14 -15.23 10.28
CA ILE A 6 13.56 -15.04 10.62
C ILE A 6 13.77 -13.65 11.23
N VAL A 7 13.25 -12.60 10.58
CA VAL A 7 13.36 -11.22 11.08
C VAL A 7 12.64 -11.04 12.41
N GLN A 8 11.44 -11.61 12.55
CA GLN A 8 10.69 -11.61 13.82
C GLN A 8 11.49 -12.27 14.95
N ALA A 9 12.04 -13.46 14.72
CA ALA A 9 12.81 -14.19 15.71
C ALA A 9 14.04 -13.39 16.16
N LEU A 10 14.77 -12.80 15.23
CA LEU A 10 15.92 -11.94 15.54
C LEU A 10 15.53 -10.74 16.40
N ILE A 11 14.46 -10.03 16.03
CA ILE A 11 14.00 -8.85 16.76
C ILE A 11 13.51 -9.22 18.15
N VAL A 12 12.74 -10.30 18.28
CA VAL A 12 12.26 -10.82 19.57
C VAL A 12 13.43 -11.16 20.47
N MET A 13 14.45 -11.85 19.95
CA MET A 13 15.66 -12.20 20.70
C MET A 13 16.42 -10.97 21.19
N ILE A 14 16.66 -9.97 20.33
CA ILE A 14 17.35 -8.74 20.75
C ILE A 14 16.52 -7.97 21.78
N ARG A 15 15.19 -8.04 21.70
CA ARG A 15 14.30 -7.34 22.63
C ARG A 15 13.98 -8.12 23.90
N SER A 16 14.36 -9.38 24.02
CA SER A 16 13.99 -10.22 25.18
C SER A 16 14.83 -9.91 26.41
N SER A 17 16.13 -9.59 26.27
CA SER A 17 17.02 -9.29 27.41
C SER A 17 17.53 -7.84 27.44
N PRO A 18 17.67 -7.24 28.65
CA PRO A 18 18.26 -5.90 28.82
C PRO A 18 19.69 -5.79 28.28
N GLN A 19 20.48 -6.85 28.40
CA GLN A 19 21.86 -6.89 27.91
C GLN A 19 21.89 -6.76 26.39
N TRP A 20 20.97 -7.46 25.69
CA TRP A 20 20.83 -7.36 24.24
C TRP A 20 20.43 -5.96 23.78
N LYS A 21 19.47 -5.35 24.47
CA LYS A 21 19.02 -3.98 24.18
C LYS A 21 20.17 -2.99 24.33
N LEU A 22 20.92 -3.07 25.42
CA LEU A 22 22.03 -2.18 25.70
C LEU A 22 23.15 -2.33 24.66
N LYS A 23 23.50 -3.57 24.29
CA LYS A 23 24.54 -3.80 23.28
C LYS A 23 24.10 -3.30 21.90
N PHE A 24 22.85 -3.54 21.53
CA PHE A 24 22.29 -3.03 20.28
C PHE A 24 22.23 -1.50 20.25
N GLN A 25 21.96 -0.84 21.38
CA GLN A 25 22.07 0.62 21.52
C GLN A 25 23.51 1.10 21.33
N ARG A 26 24.49 0.47 21.98
CA ARG A 26 25.92 0.82 21.82
C ARG A 26 26.42 0.75 20.38
N ILE A 27 25.98 -0.27 19.62
CA ILE A 27 26.33 -0.41 18.20
C ILE A 27 25.77 0.78 17.39
N GLN A 28 24.56 1.23 17.69
CA GLN A 28 23.97 2.40 17.05
C GLN A 28 24.67 3.69 17.46
N GLU A 29 24.95 3.87 18.75
CA GLU A 29 25.67 5.04 19.27
C GLU A 29 27.06 5.17 18.65
N ALA A 30 27.80 4.08 18.51
CA ALA A 30 29.10 4.09 17.83
C ALA A 30 28.98 4.61 16.39
N LYS A 31 27.97 4.14 15.63
CA LYS A 31 27.71 4.61 14.26
C LYS A 31 27.31 6.08 14.21
N ILE A 32 26.44 6.51 15.13
CA ILE A 32 25.99 7.91 15.23
C ILE A 32 27.17 8.83 15.56
N ASN A 33 28.05 8.42 16.48
CA ASN A 33 29.22 9.19 16.88
C ASN A 33 30.23 9.35 15.73
N ILE A 34 30.46 8.29 14.94
CA ILE A 34 31.31 8.35 13.74
C ILE A 34 30.74 9.38 12.75
N ARG A 35 29.46 9.27 12.43
CA ARG A 35 28.78 10.22 11.52
C ARG A 35 28.81 11.65 12.05
N LYS A 36 28.62 11.83 13.36
CA LYS A 36 28.69 13.15 13.99
C LYS A 36 30.06 13.78 13.78
N ALA A 37 31.14 13.03 14.01
CA ALA A 37 32.50 13.52 13.81
C ALA A 37 32.77 13.89 12.33
N GLU A 38 32.22 13.14 11.38
CA GLU A 38 32.32 13.44 9.94
C GLU A 38 31.62 14.76 9.57
N VAL A 39 30.38 14.97 10.06
CA VAL A 39 29.58 16.18 9.80
C VAL A 39 30.23 17.41 10.45
N GLU A 40 30.70 17.29 11.68
CA GLU A 40 31.41 18.38 12.38
C GLU A 40 32.74 18.73 11.68
N GLY A 41 33.44 17.73 11.14
CA GLY A 41 34.65 17.93 10.33
C GLY A 41 34.39 18.64 8.99
N GLN A 42 33.16 18.60 8.48
CA GLN A 42 32.74 19.30 7.25
C GLN A 42 32.14 20.69 7.52
N GLY A 43 32.06 21.11 8.80
CA GLY A 43 31.50 22.41 9.19
C GLY A 43 29.97 22.48 9.08
N GLU A 44 29.29 21.34 8.99
CA GLU A 44 27.83 21.27 8.88
C GLU A 44 27.15 21.17 10.25
N VAL A 45 25.88 21.60 10.32
CA VAL A 45 25.08 21.53 11.56
C VAL A 45 24.60 20.11 11.79
N TRP A 46 24.99 19.52 12.92
CA TRP A 46 24.53 18.19 13.30
C TRP A 46 23.10 18.21 13.87
N ILE A 47 22.23 17.39 13.30
CA ILE A 47 20.87 17.14 13.81
C ILE A 47 20.95 15.99 14.82
N LEU A 48 20.34 16.18 16.00
CA LEU A 48 20.34 15.17 17.08
C LEU A 48 19.76 13.83 16.61
N GLU A 49 20.63 12.86 16.36
CA GLU A 49 20.25 11.47 16.07
C GLU A 49 20.28 10.63 17.35
N MET A 50 19.18 9.92 17.63
CA MET A 50 19.02 9.05 18.80
C MET A 50 18.95 7.58 18.38
N PRO A 51 19.51 6.64 19.18
CA PRO A 51 19.43 5.21 18.90
C PRO A 51 17.96 4.76 18.90
N LEU A 52 17.57 4.06 17.84
CA LEU A 52 16.21 3.61 17.61
C LEU A 52 15.97 2.24 18.25
N LYS A 53 14.81 2.09 18.87
CA LYS A 53 14.32 0.79 19.35
C LYS A 53 13.76 -0.02 18.18
N LEU A 54 14.01 -1.33 18.16
CA LEU A 54 13.34 -2.24 17.23
C LEU A 54 11.83 -2.29 17.52
N ILE A 55 11.00 -2.47 16.50
CA ILE A 55 9.55 -2.60 16.63
C ILE A 55 9.20 -4.08 16.63
N LEU A 56 8.34 -4.53 17.54
CA LEU A 56 7.84 -5.91 17.54
C LEU A 56 6.64 -6.02 16.60
N ASP A 57 6.52 -7.16 15.94
CA ASP A 57 5.30 -7.52 15.26
C ASP A 57 4.21 -7.88 16.28
N VAL A 58 2.99 -7.40 16.07
CA VAL A 58 1.85 -7.57 16.98
C VAL A 58 0.64 -7.92 16.14
N ILE A 59 0.16 -9.16 16.28
CA ILE A 59 -0.91 -9.72 15.43
C ILE A 59 -2.19 -8.86 15.43
N THR A 60 -2.50 -8.22 16.56
CA THR A 60 -3.72 -7.40 16.72
C THR A 60 -3.58 -5.97 16.20
N ARG A 61 -2.36 -5.52 15.87
CA ARG A 61 -2.12 -4.14 15.42
C ARG A 61 -1.92 -4.12 13.91
N TRP A 62 -2.80 -3.42 13.21
CA TRP A 62 -2.67 -3.23 11.77
C TRP A 62 -1.32 -2.62 11.39
N SER A 63 -0.75 -3.10 10.28
CA SER A 63 0.53 -2.66 9.75
C SER A 63 1.76 -2.91 10.64
N SER A 64 1.66 -3.68 11.73
CA SER A 64 2.78 -4.03 12.61
C SER A 64 3.93 -4.72 11.89
N THR A 65 3.63 -5.71 11.04
CA THR A 65 4.63 -6.46 10.27
C THR A 65 5.41 -5.52 9.35
N CYS A 66 4.71 -4.64 8.63
CA CYS A 66 5.33 -3.66 7.76
C CYS A 66 6.23 -2.70 8.55
N LEU A 67 5.77 -2.22 9.73
CA LEU A 67 6.54 -1.30 10.58
C LEU A 67 7.79 -1.95 11.17
N MET A 68 7.66 -3.22 11.56
CA MET A 68 8.77 -4.05 12.00
C MET A 68 9.84 -4.18 10.91
N LEU A 69 9.43 -4.52 9.68
CA LEU A 69 10.36 -4.74 8.57
C LEU A 69 11.04 -3.43 8.12
N GLU A 70 10.30 -2.32 7.99
CA GLU A 70 10.89 -1.00 7.71
C GLU A 70 11.91 -0.59 8.77
N ARG A 71 11.60 -0.83 10.06
CA ARG A 71 12.53 -0.56 11.15
C ARG A 71 13.76 -1.46 11.06
N ALA A 72 13.58 -2.72 10.70
CA ALA A 72 14.67 -3.67 10.50
C ALA A 72 15.60 -3.22 9.37
N LEU A 73 15.04 -2.80 8.22
CA LEU A 73 15.82 -2.27 7.09
C LEU A 73 16.61 -1.01 7.47
N LYS A 74 15.98 -0.06 8.18
CA LYS A 74 16.66 1.14 8.68
C LYS A 74 17.84 0.80 9.61
N LEU A 75 17.73 -0.31 10.34
CA LEU A 75 18.73 -0.79 11.30
C LEU A 75 19.54 -1.97 10.78
N ARG A 76 19.52 -2.26 9.47
CA ARG A 76 20.19 -3.41 8.83
C ARG A 76 21.65 -3.53 9.26
N HIS A 77 22.40 -2.44 9.16
CA HIS A 77 23.80 -2.42 9.58
C HIS A 77 23.98 -2.86 11.03
N ALA A 78 23.19 -2.31 11.96
CA ALA A 78 23.30 -2.66 13.37
C ALA A 78 22.90 -4.12 13.64
N LEU A 79 21.89 -4.63 12.93
CA LEU A 79 21.45 -6.02 12.98
C LEU A 79 22.52 -6.98 12.44
N ASP A 80 23.17 -6.63 11.33
CA ASP A 80 24.22 -7.46 10.77
C ASP A 80 25.48 -7.42 11.65
N THR A 81 25.84 -6.26 12.21
CA THR A 81 26.97 -6.13 13.15
C THR A 81 26.76 -6.98 14.39
N ILE A 82 25.58 -6.95 15.00
CA ILE A 82 25.32 -7.74 16.22
C ILE A 82 25.33 -9.24 15.94
N CYS A 83 24.84 -9.68 14.77
CA CYS A 83 24.87 -11.09 14.36
C CYS A 83 26.30 -11.60 14.07
N ARG A 84 27.21 -10.72 13.62
CA ARG A 84 28.62 -11.06 13.37
C ARG A 84 29.51 -10.96 14.61
N SER A 85 28.97 -10.53 15.75
CA SER A 85 29.74 -10.42 17.00
C SER A 85 30.22 -11.82 17.45
N PRO A 86 31.52 -12.02 17.71
CA PRO A 86 32.09 -13.34 18.02
C PRO A 86 31.51 -13.93 19.32
N GLU A 87 31.09 -13.07 20.25
CA GLU A 87 30.49 -13.46 21.53
C GLU A 87 29.19 -14.26 21.38
N TYR A 88 28.49 -14.15 20.23
CA TYR A 88 27.13 -14.68 20.08
C TYR A 88 26.90 -15.44 18.77
N LYS A 89 27.98 -15.93 18.18
CA LYS A 89 27.96 -16.73 16.95
C LYS A 89 27.00 -17.92 17.05
N ASP A 90 26.92 -18.56 18.22
CA ASP A 90 26.11 -19.77 18.42
C ASP A 90 24.60 -19.51 18.57
N THR A 91 24.21 -18.30 18.97
CA THR A 91 22.80 -17.90 19.17
C THR A 91 22.31 -17.01 18.03
N LEU A 92 22.91 -15.84 17.85
CA LEU A 92 22.51 -14.87 16.82
C LEU A 92 23.07 -15.20 15.44
N GLY A 93 24.21 -15.89 15.34
CA GLY A 93 24.78 -16.29 14.05
C GLY A 93 23.85 -17.21 13.26
N LYS A 94 23.01 -18.01 13.94
CA LYS A 94 21.97 -18.84 13.31
C LYS A 94 20.81 -18.02 12.72
N LEU A 95 20.63 -16.79 13.19
CA LEU A 95 19.62 -15.84 12.73
C LEU A 95 20.24 -14.74 11.85
N ALA A 96 21.50 -14.90 11.43
CA ALA A 96 22.15 -13.96 10.54
C ALA A 96 21.39 -13.90 9.20
N ILE A 97 21.00 -12.68 8.82
CA ILE A 97 20.22 -12.44 7.61
C ILE A 97 21.19 -12.26 6.45
N SER A 98 21.04 -13.08 5.41
CA SER A 98 21.83 -12.95 4.19
C SER A 98 21.34 -11.78 3.33
N ASP A 99 22.19 -11.29 2.42
CA ASP A 99 21.81 -10.20 1.52
C ASP A 99 20.64 -10.57 0.60
N ASP A 100 20.48 -11.84 0.23
CA ASP A 100 19.31 -12.33 -0.51
C ASP A 100 18.01 -12.18 0.29
N ILE A 101 18.05 -12.53 1.59
CA ILE A 101 16.90 -12.37 2.48
C ILE A 101 16.59 -10.88 2.67
N TRP A 102 17.60 -10.02 2.77
CA TRP A 102 17.39 -8.58 2.85
C TRP A 102 16.69 -8.02 1.61
N LYS A 103 17.08 -8.44 0.40
CA LYS A 103 16.38 -8.06 -0.84
C LYS A 103 14.91 -8.50 -0.81
N LYS A 104 14.62 -9.71 -0.32
CA LYS A 104 13.24 -10.18 -0.15
C LYS A 104 12.47 -9.34 0.88
N VAL A 105 13.10 -8.91 1.97
CA VAL A 105 12.49 -8.00 2.94
C VAL A 105 12.16 -6.65 2.31
N GLU A 106 13.05 -6.09 1.49
CA GLU A 106 12.82 -4.83 0.76
C GLU A 106 11.59 -4.94 -0.16
N LEU A 107 11.48 -6.03 -0.91
CA LEU A 107 10.32 -6.32 -1.78
C LEU A 107 9.01 -6.43 -0.98
N ILE A 108 9.02 -7.17 0.14
CA ILE A 108 7.84 -7.31 1.01
C ILE A 108 7.44 -5.95 1.59
N VAL A 109 8.41 -5.14 2.02
CA VAL A 109 8.15 -3.79 2.54
C VAL A 109 7.53 -2.90 1.47
N GLU A 110 8.05 -2.94 0.24
CA GLU A 110 7.49 -2.18 -0.88
C GLU A 110 6.01 -2.49 -1.09
N ILE A 111 5.64 -3.78 -1.18
CA ILE A 111 4.25 -4.21 -1.39
C ILE A 111 3.36 -3.81 -0.22
N LEU A 112 3.79 -4.08 1.02
CA LEU A 112 3.00 -3.78 2.22
C LEU A 112 2.86 -2.27 2.48
N SER A 113 3.83 -1.45 2.05
CA SER A 113 3.78 0.01 2.22
C SER A 113 2.63 0.65 1.43
N LYS A 114 2.29 0.09 0.26
CA LYS A 114 1.13 0.52 -0.54
C LYS A 114 -0.17 0.25 0.21
N ALA A 115 -0.31 -0.95 0.77
CA ALA A 115 -1.47 -1.32 1.58
C ALA A 115 -1.61 -0.44 2.83
N ARG A 116 -0.48 -0.16 3.51
CA ARG A 116 -0.47 0.75 4.67
C ARG A 116 -0.95 2.14 4.30
N THR A 117 -0.51 2.68 3.16
CA THR A 117 -0.94 4.01 2.70
C THR A 117 -2.45 4.08 2.54
N GLY A 118 -3.06 3.07 1.91
CA GLY A 118 -4.52 2.95 1.80
C GLY A 118 -5.21 2.85 3.16
N GLN A 119 -4.70 2.02 4.06
CA GLN A 119 -5.22 1.88 5.43
C GLN A 119 -5.15 3.19 6.22
N GLN A 120 -4.02 3.90 6.15
CA GLN A 120 -3.82 5.16 6.87
C GLN A 120 -4.80 6.24 6.41
N LEU A 121 -5.13 6.28 5.12
CA LEU A 121 -6.13 7.21 4.57
C LEU A 121 -7.52 7.02 5.19
N LEU A 122 -7.84 5.79 5.62
CA LEU A 122 -9.12 5.42 6.24
C LEU A 122 -9.10 5.53 7.77
N SER A 123 -7.94 5.76 8.37
CA SER A 123 -7.73 5.68 9.82
C SER A 123 -8.00 6.99 10.58
N ALA A 124 -8.61 7.98 9.95
CA ALA A 124 -8.98 9.20 10.65
C ALA A 124 -10.16 8.93 11.60
N ASP A 125 -10.10 9.52 12.79
CA ASP A 125 -11.06 9.36 13.89
C ASP A 125 -11.98 10.58 14.05
N CYS A 126 -11.53 11.76 13.62
CA CYS A 126 -12.25 13.02 13.79
C CYS A 126 -13.22 13.37 12.65
N TYR A 127 -13.28 12.58 11.58
CA TYR A 127 -14.22 12.78 10.46
C TYR A 127 -14.56 11.48 9.75
N PRO A 128 -15.74 11.39 9.09
CA PRO A 128 -16.14 10.18 8.38
C PRO A 128 -15.20 9.90 7.19
N THR A 129 -14.62 8.71 7.15
CA THR A 129 -13.68 8.27 6.08
C THR A 129 -14.30 7.28 5.09
N LEU A 130 -15.54 6.85 5.29
CA LEU A 130 -16.18 5.80 4.47
C LEU A 130 -16.20 6.14 2.97
N HIS A 131 -16.39 7.41 2.62
CA HIS A 131 -16.35 7.91 1.24
C HIS A 131 -14.97 7.77 0.56
N LYS A 132 -13.90 7.53 1.33
CA LYS A 132 -12.54 7.29 0.83
C LYS A 132 -12.23 5.81 0.63
N ALA A 133 -13.08 4.90 1.11
CA ALA A 133 -12.81 3.47 1.09
C ALA A 133 -12.64 2.93 -0.34
N ILE A 134 -13.58 3.23 -1.24
CA ILE A 134 -13.48 2.84 -2.65
C ILE A 134 -12.23 3.44 -3.31
N PRO A 135 -11.98 4.77 -3.25
CA PRO A 135 -10.73 5.34 -3.76
C PRO A 135 -9.45 4.72 -3.19
N ALA A 136 -9.42 4.39 -1.90
CA ALA A 136 -8.26 3.77 -1.25
C ALA A 136 -7.98 2.36 -1.79
N MET A 137 -9.04 1.58 -2.05
CA MET A 137 -8.96 0.23 -2.60
C MET A 137 -8.54 0.25 -4.08
N GLU A 138 -9.10 1.16 -4.88
CA GLU A 138 -8.71 1.34 -6.29
C GLU A 138 -7.26 1.83 -6.42
N TYR A 139 -6.84 2.76 -5.56
CA TYR A 139 -5.45 3.21 -5.49
C TYR A 139 -4.51 2.04 -5.18
N LEU A 140 -4.81 1.24 -4.17
CA LEU A 140 -4.01 0.08 -3.79
C LEU A 140 -3.90 -0.93 -4.94
N GLN A 141 -5.04 -1.23 -5.59
CA GLN A 141 -5.07 -2.12 -6.74
C GLN A 141 -4.17 -1.60 -7.87
N GLY A 142 -4.30 -0.31 -8.22
CA GLY A 142 -3.49 0.30 -9.28
C GLY A 142 -1.99 0.31 -8.97
N GLU A 143 -1.60 0.51 -7.71
CA GLU A 143 -0.19 0.42 -7.30
C GLU A 143 0.35 -1.01 -7.40
N TRP A 144 -0.44 -2.01 -7.02
CA TRP A 144 -0.06 -3.41 -7.16
C TRP A 144 -0.02 -3.88 -8.61
N GLU A 145 -0.92 -3.40 -9.47
CA GLU A 145 -0.86 -3.67 -10.92
C GLU A 145 0.44 -3.12 -11.52
N LYS A 146 0.84 -1.89 -11.18
CA LYS A 146 2.12 -1.32 -11.61
C LYS A 146 3.33 -2.12 -11.11
N LEU A 147 3.30 -2.55 -9.84
CA LEU A 147 4.37 -3.37 -9.29
C LEU A 147 4.44 -4.72 -10.00
N GLN A 148 3.28 -5.36 -10.24
CA GLN A 148 3.22 -6.61 -10.99
C GLN A 148 3.79 -6.45 -12.40
N ASP A 149 3.43 -5.39 -13.13
CA ASP A 149 3.96 -5.13 -14.46
C ASP A 149 5.48 -4.87 -14.45
N THR A 150 5.98 -4.21 -13.40
CA THR A 150 7.43 -3.95 -13.22
C THR A 150 8.21 -5.25 -13.00
N TYR A 151 7.69 -6.16 -12.17
CA TYR A 151 8.36 -7.41 -11.83
C TYR A 151 8.09 -8.55 -12.82
N ARG A 152 7.01 -8.51 -13.60
CA ARG A 152 6.63 -9.54 -14.58
C ARG A 152 7.67 -9.75 -15.68
N PHE A 153 8.42 -8.70 -16.03
CA PHE A 153 9.50 -8.75 -17.02
C PHE A 153 10.90 -8.77 -16.37
N GLY A 154 10.98 -8.82 -15.04
CA GLY A 154 12.24 -8.82 -14.28
C GLY A 154 12.66 -10.22 -13.82
N GLU A 155 13.84 -10.31 -13.19
CA GLU A 155 14.42 -11.56 -12.68
C GLU A 155 13.75 -12.11 -11.39
N ASN A 156 12.86 -11.33 -10.75
CA ASN A 156 12.25 -11.66 -9.45
C ASN A 156 10.86 -12.31 -9.60
N ASP A 157 10.81 -13.56 -10.06
CA ASP A 157 9.57 -14.33 -10.27
C ASP A 157 8.76 -14.53 -8.95
N ASP A 158 9.44 -14.58 -7.80
CA ASP A 158 8.83 -14.79 -6.48
C ASP A 158 7.81 -13.71 -6.06
N VAL A 159 7.84 -12.52 -6.70
CA VAL A 159 7.00 -11.38 -6.34
C VAL A 159 5.59 -11.49 -6.92
N VAL A 160 5.46 -12.07 -8.11
CA VAL A 160 4.18 -12.24 -8.82
C VAL A 160 3.15 -13.01 -7.99
N PRO A 161 3.45 -14.19 -7.41
CA PRO A 161 2.49 -14.90 -6.57
C PRO A 161 2.15 -14.15 -5.28
N LEU A 162 3.09 -13.36 -4.73
CA LEU A 162 2.85 -12.55 -3.53
C LEU A 162 1.85 -11.42 -3.81
N ILE A 163 2.00 -10.73 -4.94
CA ILE A 163 1.04 -9.69 -5.37
C ILE A 163 -0.32 -10.32 -5.70
N GLN A 164 -0.34 -11.50 -6.34
CA GLN A 164 -1.57 -12.22 -6.63
C GLN A 164 -2.36 -12.57 -5.36
N ALA A 165 -1.69 -13.06 -4.31
CA ALA A 165 -2.34 -13.28 -3.02
C ALA A 165 -2.92 -11.98 -2.41
N GLY A 166 -2.28 -10.85 -2.67
CA GLY A 166 -2.80 -9.52 -2.36
C GLY A 166 -4.10 -9.21 -3.10
N PHE A 167 -4.14 -9.42 -4.41
CA PHE A 167 -5.36 -9.24 -5.22
C PHE A 167 -6.49 -10.16 -4.79
N ASP A 168 -6.21 -11.44 -4.51
CA ASP A 168 -7.20 -12.39 -4.02
C ASP A 168 -7.81 -11.89 -2.71
N LYS A 169 -6.99 -11.34 -1.81
CA LYS A 169 -7.47 -10.75 -0.56
C LYS A 169 -8.28 -9.47 -0.80
N LEU A 170 -7.87 -8.64 -1.74
CA LEU A 170 -8.59 -7.42 -2.12
C LEU A 170 -9.98 -7.74 -2.66
N SER A 171 -10.10 -8.81 -3.46
CA SER A 171 -11.38 -9.28 -4.01
C SER A 171 -12.39 -9.63 -2.91
N ILE A 172 -11.95 -10.27 -1.83
CA ILE A 172 -12.80 -10.61 -0.68
C ILE A 172 -13.34 -9.34 -0.02
N TYR A 173 -12.53 -8.28 0.10
CA TYR A 173 -12.99 -7.01 0.64
C TYR A 173 -13.98 -6.31 -0.30
N TYR A 174 -13.76 -6.34 -1.61
CA TYR A 174 -14.73 -5.81 -2.56
C TYR A 174 -16.08 -6.51 -2.47
N LEU A 175 -16.10 -7.85 -2.36
CA LEU A 175 -17.33 -8.61 -2.15
C LEU A 175 -18.04 -8.21 -0.86
N LYS A 176 -17.30 -8.02 0.24
CA LYS A 176 -17.90 -7.54 1.50
C LYS A 176 -18.43 -6.11 1.44
N MET A 177 -17.80 -5.25 0.63
CA MET A 177 -18.31 -3.89 0.41
C MET A 177 -19.60 -3.87 -0.41
N GLU A 178 -19.84 -4.91 -1.21
CA GLU A 178 -21.07 -5.09 -1.99
C GLU A 178 -22.30 -5.40 -1.14
N ASP A 179 -22.09 -6.03 0.03
CA ASP A 179 -23.17 -6.40 0.95
C ASP A 179 -23.94 -5.18 1.50
N THR A 180 -23.45 -3.96 1.26
CA THR A 180 -24.08 -2.72 1.74
C THR A 180 -23.93 -1.54 0.78
N ASP A 181 -25.01 -0.79 0.60
CA ASP A 181 -25.01 0.45 -0.18
C ASP A 181 -24.28 1.61 0.55
N ALA A 182 -23.85 1.41 1.79
CA ALA A 182 -23.24 2.46 2.62
C ALA A 182 -22.03 3.12 1.97
N TYR A 183 -21.20 2.35 1.26
CA TYR A 183 -20.01 2.87 0.56
C TYR A 183 -20.40 3.80 -0.60
N GLY A 184 -21.38 3.39 -1.41
CA GLY A 184 -21.93 4.20 -2.50
C GLY A 184 -22.60 5.46 -1.97
N ASN A 185 -23.46 5.32 -0.98
CA ASN A 185 -24.18 6.42 -0.35
C ASN A 185 -23.21 7.44 0.28
N ALA A 186 -22.20 7.00 1.03
CA ALA A 186 -21.19 7.89 1.60
C ALA A 186 -20.43 8.67 0.53
N THR A 187 -20.11 8.03 -0.59
CA THR A 187 -19.43 8.66 -1.72
C THR A 187 -20.31 9.75 -2.36
N VAL A 188 -21.60 9.47 -2.57
CA VAL A 188 -22.56 10.41 -3.16
C VAL A 188 -22.88 11.58 -2.23
N LEU A 189 -23.02 11.32 -0.93
CA LEU A 189 -23.35 12.32 0.08
C LEU A 189 -22.18 13.26 0.39
N THR A 190 -20.95 12.83 0.11
CA THR A 190 -19.76 13.65 0.38
C THR A 190 -19.61 14.76 -0.65
N SER A 191 -20.04 15.97 -0.28
CA SER A 191 -19.93 17.20 -1.10
C SER A 191 -18.51 17.47 -1.59
N TYR A 192 -17.49 17.10 -0.80
CA TYR A 192 -16.08 17.24 -1.17
C TYR A 192 -15.74 16.51 -2.47
N VAL A 193 -16.25 15.29 -2.70
CA VAL A 193 -15.98 14.52 -3.92
C VAL A 193 -16.56 15.25 -5.14
N LYS A 194 -17.79 15.77 -5.02
CA LYS A 194 -18.44 16.61 -6.04
C LYS A 194 -17.64 17.89 -6.31
N MET A 195 -17.14 18.54 -5.27
CA MET A 195 -16.33 19.76 -5.39
C MET A 195 -14.96 19.50 -6.02
N CYS A 196 -14.29 18.37 -5.72
CA CYS A 196 -13.05 17.97 -6.39
C CYS A 196 -13.26 17.72 -7.88
N TYR A 197 -14.37 17.07 -8.25
CA TYR A 197 -14.78 16.91 -9.64
C TYR A 197 -14.97 18.28 -10.32
N LEU A 198 -15.76 19.17 -9.73
CA LEU A 198 -15.97 20.53 -10.25
C LEU A 198 -14.66 21.29 -10.38
N LYS A 199 -13.77 21.26 -9.39
CA LYS A 199 -12.46 21.92 -9.47
C LYS A 199 -11.54 21.31 -10.53
N LYS A 200 -11.68 20.03 -10.88
CA LYS A 200 -10.86 19.39 -11.91
C LYS A 200 -11.37 19.74 -13.31
N TRP A 201 -12.69 19.80 -13.49
CA TRP A 201 -13.32 19.90 -14.81
C TRP A 201 -13.93 21.29 -15.13
N TRP A 202 -14.09 22.17 -14.13
CA TRP A 202 -14.75 23.48 -14.25
C TRP A 202 -13.77 24.66 -14.07
N LYS A 203 -12.51 24.53 -14.50
CA LYS A 203 -11.47 25.54 -14.21
C LYS A 203 -11.56 26.86 -14.99
N ASN A 204 -12.55 27.08 -15.85
CA ASN A 204 -12.69 28.33 -16.62
C ASN A 204 -14.00 29.05 -16.31
N PRO A 205 -13.97 30.19 -15.58
CA PRO A 205 -15.13 31.07 -15.38
C PRO A 205 -15.55 31.85 -16.64
N SER A 206 -14.73 31.86 -17.69
CA SER A 206 -14.85 32.76 -18.85
C SER A 206 -15.31 32.12 -20.16
N LEU A 207 -15.89 30.91 -20.13
CA LEU A 207 -16.54 30.36 -21.32
C LEU A 207 -17.99 30.86 -21.40
N SER A 208 -18.14 31.87 -22.25
CA SER A 208 -19.37 32.52 -22.69
C SER A 208 -20.48 31.53 -23.05
N GLY A 209 -21.69 31.86 -22.59
CA GLY A 209 -22.95 31.70 -23.32
C GLY A 209 -23.47 30.29 -23.61
N ASP A 210 -22.73 29.50 -24.37
CA ASP A 210 -23.34 28.48 -25.24
C ASP A 210 -22.74 27.06 -25.10
N THR A 211 -21.85 26.84 -24.13
CA THR A 211 -21.37 25.48 -23.82
C THR A 211 -22.19 24.84 -22.70
N PRO A 212 -22.65 23.58 -22.83
CA PRO A 212 -23.37 22.90 -21.76
C PRO A 212 -22.52 22.86 -20.49
N ARG A 213 -22.95 23.62 -19.47
CA ARG A 213 -22.31 23.64 -18.15
C ARG A 213 -22.21 22.26 -17.51
N PHE A 214 -23.11 21.36 -17.88
CA PHE A 214 -23.06 19.97 -17.47
C PHE A 214 -22.57 19.11 -18.65
N PRO A 215 -21.60 18.20 -18.44
CA PRO A 215 -21.29 17.19 -19.45
C PRO A 215 -22.57 16.40 -19.77
N PRO A 216 -22.81 16.01 -21.03
CA PRO A 216 -23.96 15.21 -21.37
C PRO A 216 -23.92 13.89 -20.58
N ARG A 217 -24.96 13.69 -19.75
CA ARG A 217 -25.28 12.52 -18.90
C ARG A 217 -24.59 12.47 -17.53
N ILE A 218 -25.20 13.12 -16.53
CA ILE A 218 -24.96 12.81 -15.10
C ILE A 218 -26.08 11.96 -14.49
N PHE A 219 -27.25 11.82 -15.13
CA PHE A 219 -28.31 10.90 -14.68
C PHE A 219 -29.07 10.29 -15.86
N PRO A 220 -29.14 8.96 -16.02
CA PRO A 220 -30.09 8.37 -16.94
C PRO A 220 -31.43 8.20 -16.22
N TYR A 221 -32.42 9.00 -16.59
CA TYR A 221 -33.78 8.47 -16.70
C TYR A 221 -34.10 8.35 -18.19
N ARG A 222 -34.34 7.10 -18.61
CA ARG A 222 -34.89 6.63 -19.89
C ARG A 222 -34.52 7.42 -21.15
N THR A 223 -33.57 6.89 -21.92
CA THR A 223 -33.69 6.54 -23.34
C THR A 223 -32.30 6.33 -23.96
N THR A 224 -32.09 5.18 -24.59
CA THR A 224 -30.91 4.86 -25.40
C THR A 224 -30.93 5.61 -26.72
N PRO A 225 -29.81 6.26 -27.11
CA PRO A 225 -29.31 6.00 -28.45
C PRO A 225 -27.80 5.73 -28.50
N ARG A 226 -27.44 4.87 -29.45
CA ARG A 226 -26.08 4.42 -29.81
C ARG A 226 -25.25 5.60 -30.34
N VAL A 227 -24.12 5.92 -29.72
CA VAL A 227 -23.06 6.74 -30.33
C VAL A 227 -21.70 6.16 -29.96
N LYS A 228 -20.85 5.94 -30.98
CA LYS A 228 -19.49 5.40 -30.85
C LYS A 228 -18.59 6.44 -30.17
N HIS A 229 -17.92 6.07 -29.08
CA HIS A 229 -16.97 6.94 -28.38
C HIS A 229 -15.57 6.86 -29.01
N PRO A 230 -14.89 8.00 -29.28
CA PRO A 230 -13.46 8.04 -29.59
C PRO A 230 -12.61 7.84 -28.31
N LEU A 231 -11.49 7.13 -28.44
CA LEU A 231 -10.70 6.50 -27.37
C LEU A 231 -9.70 7.43 -26.64
N GLU A 232 -9.78 8.76 -26.77
CA GLU A 232 -8.60 9.61 -26.49
C GLU A 232 -8.56 10.37 -25.14
N VAL A 233 -9.51 10.17 -24.22
CA VAL A 233 -9.46 10.87 -22.91
C VAL A 233 -9.62 9.90 -21.75
N ILE A 234 -8.60 9.07 -21.58
CA ILE A 234 -8.43 8.20 -20.41
C ILE A 234 -7.07 8.54 -19.81
N PRO A 235 -6.98 8.98 -18.54
CA PRO A 235 -5.69 9.15 -17.88
C PRO A 235 -4.95 7.81 -17.90
N HIS A 236 -3.71 7.79 -18.40
CA HIS A 236 -2.92 6.57 -18.49
C HIS A 236 -2.96 5.82 -17.15
N GLY A 237 -3.58 4.63 -17.18
CA GLY A 237 -3.76 3.75 -16.01
C GLY A 237 -5.19 3.28 -15.74
N ILE A 238 -6.23 3.89 -16.32
CA ILE A 238 -7.63 3.46 -16.08
C ILE A 238 -8.20 2.79 -17.32
N ARG A 239 -8.15 1.46 -17.44
CA ARG A 239 -8.80 0.79 -18.57
C ARG A 239 -10.32 1.10 -18.57
N PRO A 240 -10.95 1.46 -19.72
CA PRO A 240 -12.35 1.90 -19.78
C PRO A 240 -13.38 0.87 -19.29
N GLN A 241 -12.97 -0.41 -19.23
CA GLN A 241 -13.73 -1.50 -18.63
C GLN A 241 -13.91 -1.41 -17.09
N HIS A 242 -13.22 -0.48 -16.41
CA HIS A 242 -13.40 -0.21 -14.98
C HIS A 242 -14.43 0.90 -14.70
N ILE A 243 -14.75 1.76 -15.68
CA ILE A 243 -15.74 2.85 -15.53
C ILE A 243 -17.16 2.40 -15.95
N CYS A 244 -17.29 1.43 -16.86
CA CYS A 244 -18.59 0.95 -17.35
C CYS A 244 -19.39 0.03 -16.40
N ARG A 245 -19.20 0.15 -15.07
CA ARG A 245 -19.97 -0.63 -14.07
C ARG A 245 -20.66 0.19 -12.98
N LEU A 246 -20.72 1.51 -13.17
CA LEU A 246 -21.61 2.41 -12.42
C LEU A 246 -22.99 2.61 -13.09
N LEU A 247 -23.29 1.82 -14.14
CA LEU A 247 -24.64 1.75 -14.71
C LEU A 247 -25.41 0.62 -14.02
N TRP A 248 -26.42 1.04 -13.26
CA TRP A 248 -27.49 0.29 -12.62
C TRP A 248 -27.81 -1.05 -13.33
N PRO A 249 -27.64 -2.21 -12.68
CA PRO A 249 -28.27 -3.44 -13.15
C PRO A 249 -29.77 -3.32 -12.88
N GLU A 250 -30.62 -3.71 -13.83
CA GLU A 250 -32.09 -3.70 -13.70
C GLU A 250 -32.63 -4.50 -12.49
N SER A 251 -31.75 -5.23 -11.78
CA SER A 251 -32.03 -6.00 -10.56
C SER A 251 -32.03 -5.20 -9.25
N GLY A 252 -31.67 -3.91 -9.25
CA GLY A 252 -31.72 -3.07 -8.05
C GLY A 252 -30.76 -3.46 -6.90
N ARG A 253 -29.73 -4.26 -7.19
CA ARG A 253 -28.62 -4.54 -6.27
C ARG A 253 -27.30 -4.13 -6.92
N PHE A 254 -26.43 -3.47 -6.16
CA PHE A 254 -25.04 -3.22 -6.57
C PHE A 254 -24.35 -4.58 -6.76
N GLY A 255 -23.89 -4.84 -7.99
CA GLY A 255 -23.32 -6.11 -8.42
C GLY A 255 -21.86 -5.95 -8.86
N TRP A 256 -20.86 -6.34 -8.06
CA TRP A 256 -19.47 -6.44 -8.53
C TRP A 256 -19.27 -7.81 -9.19
N ARG A 257 -18.40 -7.90 -10.22
CA ARG A 257 -18.28 -9.13 -11.03
C ARG A 257 -17.59 -10.17 -10.15
N GLN A 258 -18.24 -11.32 -9.94
CA GLN A 258 -17.55 -12.55 -9.58
C GLN A 258 -16.36 -12.75 -10.54
N TRP A 259 -15.17 -12.93 -9.98
CA TRP A 259 -14.05 -13.50 -10.71
C TRP A 259 -14.05 -15.01 -10.49
N SER A 260 -14.31 -15.76 -11.56
CA SER A 260 -14.10 -17.20 -11.64
C SER A 260 -12.66 -17.46 -12.07
N SER A 261 -11.87 -18.05 -11.20
CA SER A 261 -10.57 -18.63 -11.55
C SER A 261 -10.81 -19.90 -12.37
N GLY A 262 -10.78 -19.78 -13.71
CA GLY A 262 -10.82 -20.95 -14.59
C GLY A 262 -11.57 -20.67 -15.88
N GLY A 263 -10.85 -20.71 -17.00
CA GLY A 263 -11.43 -20.61 -18.34
C GLY A 263 -12.35 -21.79 -18.64
N GLY A 264 -13.43 -21.50 -19.37
CA GLY A 264 -14.34 -22.51 -19.90
C GLY A 264 -15.73 -21.93 -20.10
N TYR A 265 -16.03 -21.50 -21.33
CA TYR A 265 -17.40 -21.26 -21.75
C TYR A 265 -18.22 -22.53 -21.53
N MET A 266 -19.34 -22.44 -20.82
CA MET A 266 -20.39 -23.45 -20.90
C MET A 266 -21.72 -22.74 -21.18
N ARG A 267 -22.26 -23.04 -22.36
CA ARG A 267 -23.66 -22.77 -22.70
C ARG A 267 -24.54 -23.63 -21.79
N MET A 268 -25.58 -23.04 -21.23
CA MET A 268 -26.98 -23.31 -21.59
C MET A 268 -27.80 -22.05 -21.33
#